data_AF-A0A9D3M119-F1
#
_entry.id   AF-A0A9D3M119-F1
#
_cell.length_a   1.000
_cell.length_b   1.000
_cell.length_c   1.000
_cell.angle_alpha   90.00
_cell.angle_beta   90.00
_cell.angle_gamma   90.00
#
_symmetry.space_group_name_H-M   'P 1'
#
loop_
_entity.id
_entity.type
_entity.pdbx_description
1 polymer ?
#
loop_
_entity_poly.entity_id
_entity_poly.type
_entity_poly.pdbx_seq_one_letter_code
_entity_poly.pdbx_strand_id
1 'polypeptide(L)'
;MGTHIDVLLVTANVGSLFGDVGELESDWLREFFMTVHTYKPRFVALHFQEVGGKDYMVNMGHAENFFWNIESSEEMREFDRVCVYVDSHFKAVDSFTALGSMYFIHKSLKNIYQYDFNVKEFKAVLGHNKYVGSLDGVTTMEKKIPQEFLA
;
A
#
# COMPACT_ATOMS: atom_id res chain seq x y z
N MET A 1 27.62 15.58 6.15
CA MET A 1 26.82 14.61 6.95
C MET A 1 25.71 14.12 6.05
N GLY A 2 25.58 12.80 5.83
CA GLY A 2 24.52 12.26 4.99
C GLY A 2 23.16 12.49 5.65
N THR A 3 22.16 12.90 4.87
CA THR A 3 20.78 13.04 5.34
C THR A 3 20.16 11.66 5.45
N HIS A 4 20.13 11.08 6.66
CA HIS A 4 19.48 9.79 6.92
C HIS A 4 17.96 9.92 6.74
N ILE A 5 17.36 9.07 5.90
CA ILE A 5 15.91 9.02 5.68
C ILE A 5 15.29 8.07 6.70
N ASP A 6 14.42 8.59 7.55
CA ASP A 6 13.62 7.79 8.47
C ASP A 6 12.51 7.07 7.70
N VAL A 7 12.46 5.75 7.88
CA VAL A 7 11.57 4.85 7.16
C VAL A 7 10.74 4.06 8.16
N LEU A 8 9.44 3.96 7.92
CA LEU A 8 8.53 3.07 8.63
C LEU A 8 8.08 1.95 7.68
N LEU A 9 8.40 0.71 8.02
CA LEU A 9 7.98 -0.48 7.29
C LEU A 9 7.01 -1.26 8.16
N VAL A 10 5.80 -1.48 7.68
CA VAL A 10 4.75 -2.22 8.38
C VAL A 10 4.30 -3.37 7.51
N THR A 11 4.20 -4.55 8.11
CA THR A 11 3.49 -5.68 7.53
C THR A 11 2.39 -6.10 8.49
N ALA A 12 1.20 -6.39 7.96
CA ALA A 12 0.06 -6.78 8.77
C ALA A 12 -0.78 -7.83 8.05
N ASN A 13 -1.11 -8.91 8.76
CA ASN A 13 -2.24 -9.74 8.39
C ASN A 13 -3.52 -9.01 8.80
N VAL A 14 -4.35 -8.67 7.83
CA VAL A 14 -5.55 -7.85 8.02
C VAL A 14 -6.85 -8.62 7.80
N GLY A 15 -6.78 -9.95 7.62
CA GLY A 15 -7.97 -10.75 7.33
C GLY A 15 -9.06 -10.64 8.39
N SER A 16 -8.68 -10.53 9.66
CA SER A 16 -9.61 -10.33 10.77
C SER A 16 -10.20 -8.93 10.85
N LEU A 17 -9.53 -7.90 10.31
CA LEU A 17 -10.04 -6.52 10.33
C LEU A 17 -11.39 -6.41 9.60
N PHE A 18 -11.58 -7.23 8.57
CA PHE A 18 -12.76 -7.15 7.71
C PHE A 18 -13.89 -8.10 8.13
N GLY A 19 -13.62 -9.07 9.01
CA GLY A 19 -14.62 -10.03 9.49
C GLY A 19 -15.41 -9.56 10.72
N ASP A 20 -14.84 -8.64 11.51
CA ASP A 20 -15.45 -8.08 12.71
C ASP A 20 -15.34 -6.54 12.66
N VAL A 21 -16.17 -5.95 11.80
CA VAL A 21 -16.09 -4.54 11.41
C VAL A 21 -16.41 -3.65 12.60
N GLY A 22 -15.41 -2.93 13.12
CA GLY A 22 -15.58 -1.97 14.20
C GLY A 22 -14.33 -1.74 15.03
N GLU A 23 -14.30 -2.30 16.24
CA GLU A 23 -13.29 -2.00 17.26
C GLU A 23 -11.87 -2.30 16.77
N LEU A 24 -11.66 -3.45 16.14
CA LEU A 24 -10.32 -3.88 15.71
C LEU A 24 -9.75 -2.99 14.60
N GLU A 25 -10.57 -2.58 13.62
CA GLU A 25 -10.16 -1.64 12.58
C GLU A 25 -9.80 -0.28 13.20
N SER A 26 -10.64 0.23 14.11
CA SER A 26 -10.43 1.52 14.76
C SER A 26 -9.18 1.55 15.63
N ASP A 27 -8.90 0.46 16.35
CA ASP A 27 -7.71 0.30 17.17
C ASP A 27 -6.46 0.21 16.29
N TRP A 28 -6.52 -0.56 15.20
CA TRP A 28 -5.41 -0.68 14.26
C TRP A 28 -5.06 0.68 13.64
N LEU A 29 -6.05 1.43 13.16
CA LEU A 29 -5.85 2.76 12.59
C LEU A 29 -5.27 3.72 13.62
N ARG A 30 -5.79 3.73 14.85
CA ARG A 30 -5.28 4.57 15.94
C ARG A 30 -3.80 4.29 16.21
N GLU A 31 -3.42 3.03 16.39
CA GLU A 31 -2.02 2.67 16.66
C GLU A 31 -1.09 3.00 15.49
N PHE A 32 -1.56 2.80 14.25
CA PHE A 32 -0.81 3.17 13.06
C PHE A 32 -0.55 4.68 13.01
N PHE A 33 -1.59 5.50 13.18
CA PHE A 33 -1.46 6.95 13.14
C PHE A 33 -0.63 7.50 14.30
N MET A 34 -0.78 6.94 15.51
CA MET A 34 0.07 7.27 16.66
C MET A 34 1.54 6.95 16.37
N THR A 35 1.82 5.84 15.69
CA THR A 35 3.18 5.46 15.27
C THR A 35 3.74 6.47 14.27
N VAL A 36 2.98 6.82 13.23
CA VAL A 36 3.39 7.84 12.24
C VAL A 36 3.67 9.18 12.92
N HIS A 37 2.79 9.61 13.83
CA HIS A 37 2.94 10.86 14.57
C HIS A 37 4.20 10.87 15.46
N THR A 38 4.46 9.76 16.14
CA THR A 38 5.58 9.63 17.09
C THR A 38 6.93 9.63 16.36
N TYR A 39 7.05 8.83 15.31
CA TYR A 39 8.34 8.64 14.63
C TYR A 39 8.57 9.62 13.48
N LYS A 40 7.51 10.28 12.97
CA LYS A 40 7.56 11.24 11.85
C LYS A 40 8.38 10.72 10.65
N PRO A 41 8.11 9.48 10.17
CA PRO A 41 8.87 8.90 9.07
C PRO A 41 8.71 9.74 7.80
N ARG A 42 9.76 9.76 6.97
CA ARG A 42 9.73 10.43 5.66
C ARG A 42 9.26 9.52 4.54
N PHE A 43 9.31 8.20 4.77
CA PHE A 43 8.76 7.18 3.88
C PHE A 43 8.04 6.12 4.72
N VAL A 44 6.82 5.77 4.32
CA VAL A 44 6.03 4.70 4.95
C VAL A 44 5.69 3.67 3.89
N ALA A 45 5.97 2.40 4.17
CA ALA A 45 5.50 1.27 3.40
C ALA A 45 4.61 0.39 4.27
N LEU A 46 3.40 0.13 3.79
CA LEU A 46 2.44 -0.78 4.38
C LEU A 46 2.29 -1.96 3.44
N HIS A 47 2.46 -3.17 3.96
CA HIS A 47 2.16 -4.41 3.26
C HIS A 47 1.08 -5.18 4.00
N PHE A 48 0.03 -5.55 3.28
CA PHE A 48 -1.16 -6.18 3.82
C PHE A 48 -1.32 -7.59 3.26
N GLN A 49 -1.50 -8.56 4.16
CA GLN A 49 -1.84 -9.94 3.85
C GLN A 49 -3.30 -10.21 4.17
N GLU A 50 -3.92 -11.14 3.43
CA GLU A 50 -5.32 -11.54 3.61
C GLU A 50 -6.33 -10.39 3.44
N VAL A 51 -6.09 -9.52 2.45
CA VAL A 51 -7.03 -8.44 2.11
C VAL A 51 -8.40 -9.02 1.74
N GLY A 52 -9.45 -8.53 2.43
CA GLY A 52 -10.83 -9.05 2.32
C GLY A 52 -11.14 -10.21 3.28
N GLY A 53 -10.14 -10.79 3.94
CA GLY A 53 -10.33 -11.86 4.92
C GLY A 53 -10.95 -13.13 4.31
N LYS A 54 -11.54 -13.96 5.18
CA LYS A 54 -12.16 -15.24 4.77
C LYS A 54 -13.32 -15.07 3.79
N ASP A 55 -14.10 -13.99 3.96
CA ASP A 55 -15.27 -13.68 3.13
C ASP A 55 -15.00 -12.51 2.18
N TYR A 56 -13.88 -12.56 1.45
CA TYR A 56 -13.43 -11.50 0.55
C TYR A 56 -14.51 -11.05 -0.45
N MET A 57 -15.42 -11.94 -0.88
CA MET A 57 -16.50 -11.59 -1.81
C MET A 57 -17.46 -10.53 -1.26
N VAL A 58 -17.62 -10.48 0.06
CA VAL A 58 -18.52 -9.56 0.77
C VAL A 58 -17.74 -8.37 1.33
N ASN A 59 -16.50 -8.62 1.75
CA ASN A 59 -15.71 -7.69 2.55
C ASN A 59 -14.82 -6.74 1.74
N MET A 60 -14.75 -6.87 0.41
CA MET A 60 -13.91 -5.97 -0.41
C MET A 60 -14.32 -4.50 -0.29
N GLY A 61 -15.60 -4.20 -0.12
CA GLY A 61 -16.04 -2.82 0.15
C GLY A 61 -15.48 -2.27 1.47
N HIS A 62 -15.38 -3.10 2.51
CA HIS A 62 -14.76 -2.72 3.77
C HIS A 62 -13.26 -2.53 3.62
N ALA A 63 -12.58 -3.41 2.87
CA ALA A 63 -11.16 -3.26 2.57
C ALA A 63 -10.86 -1.96 1.81
N GLU A 64 -11.66 -1.62 0.79
CA GLU A 64 -11.52 -0.36 0.06
C GLU A 64 -11.71 0.87 0.96
N ASN A 65 -12.70 0.82 1.86
CA ASN A 65 -12.92 1.89 2.83
C ASN A 65 -11.76 2.04 3.82
N PHE A 66 -11.17 0.92 4.28
CA PHE A 66 -10.00 0.92 5.14
C PHE A 66 -8.80 1.60 4.47
N PHE A 67 -8.48 1.25 3.21
CA PHE A 67 -7.39 1.91 2.47
C PHE A 67 -7.69 3.39 2.22
N TRP A 68 -8.94 3.75 1.94
CA TRP A 68 -9.38 5.13 1.81
C TRP A 68 -9.20 5.92 3.11
N ASN A 69 -9.54 5.34 4.27
CA ASN A 69 -9.37 5.96 5.58
C ASN A 69 -7.90 6.28 5.88
N ILE A 70 -6.98 5.37 5.55
CA ILE A 70 -5.54 5.62 5.69
C ILE A 70 -5.11 6.77 4.76
N GLU A 71 -5.48 6.68 3.47
CA GLU A 71 -5.07 7.65 2.45
C GLU A 71 -5.58 9.08 2.72
N SER A 72 -6.81 9.21 3.21
CA SER A 72 -7.49 10.49 3.42
C SER A 72 -7.34 11.08 4.83
N SER A 73 -6.65 10.37 5.72
CA SER A 73 -6.41 10.82 7.10
C SER A 73 -5.59 12.11 7.19
N GLU A 74 -5.83 12.90 8.24
CA GLU A 74 -5.09 14.14 8.46
C GLU A 74 -3.61 13.87 8.76
N GLU A 75 -3.33 12.77 9.45
CA GLU A 75 -2.00 12.32 9.84
C GLU A 75 -1.11 12.02 8.63
N MET A 76 -1.73 11.68 7.49
CA MET A 76 -1.03 11.37 6.24
C MET A 76 -0.97 12.57 5.26
N ARG A 77 -1.51 13.75 5.62
CA ARG A 77 -1.62 14.92 4.72
C ARG A 77 -0.28 15.42 4.15
N GLU A 78 0.82 15.22 4.87
CA GLU A 78 2.15 15.70 4.46
C GLU A 78 2.86 14.77 3.45
N PHE A 79 2.26 13.61 3.17
CA PHE A 79 2.70 12.68 2.14
C PHE A 79 2.00 13.00 0.82
N ASP A 80 2.64 13.85 0.01
CA ASP A 80 2.10 14.39 -1.26
C ASP A 80 2.19 13.41 -2.44
N ARG A 81 2.83 12.27 -2.20
CA ARG A 81 3.04 11.20 -3.17
C ARG A 81 2.64 9.88 -2.54
N VAL A 82 1.69 9.21 -3.16
CA VAL A 82 1.12 7.95 -2.68
C VAL A 82 1.05 6.94 -3.81
N CYS A 83 1.49 5.71 -3.58
CA CYS A 83 1.27 4.59 -4.50
C CYS A 83 0.51 3.47 -3.77
N VAL A 84 -0.66 3.10 -4.28
CA VAL A 84 -1.53 2.08 -3.70
C VAL A 84 -1.74 0.95 -4.70
N TYR A 85 -1.49 -0.28 -4.27
CA TYR A 85 -1.67 -1.51 -5.04
C TYR A 85 -2.50 -2.48 -4.22
N VAL A 86 -3.74 -2.74 -4.62
CA VAL A 86 -4.63 -3.66 -3.92
C VAL A 86 -5.20 -4.64 -4.93
N ASP A 87 -4.82 -5.90 -4.79
CA ASP A 87 -5.35 -6.97 -5.62
C ASP A 87 -6.71 -7.39 -5.05
N SER A 88 -7.79 -6.75 -5.52
CA SER A 88 -9.17 -7.03 -5.10
C SER A 88 -9.97 -7.82 -6.13
N HIS A 89 -9.34 -8.22 -7.25
CA HIS A 89 -10.03 -8.94 -8.32
C HIS A 89 -10.16 -10.45 -8.05
N PHE A 90 -10.94 -10.79 -7.03
CA PHE A 90 -11.15 -12.16 -6.57
C PHE A 90 -11.74 -13.13 -7.61
N LYS A 91 -12.27 -12.61 -8.73
CA LYS A 91 -12.79 -13.43 -9.83
C LYS A 91 -11.69 -14.05 -10.70
N ALA A 92 -10.47 -13.51 -10.68
CA ALA A 92 -9.31 -14.11 -11.34
C ALA A 92 -8.60 -15.06 -10.38
N VAL A 93 -9.21 -16.22 -10.12
CA VAL A 93 -8.75 -17.21 -9.13
C VAL A 93 -7.28 -17.62 -9.31
N ASP A 94 -6.79 -17.65 -10.55
CA ASP A 94 -5.41 -18.07 -10.87
C ASP A 94 -4.34 -16.98 -10.61
N SER A 95 -4.73 -15.72 -10.48
CA SER A 95 -3.81 -14.58 -10.33
C SER A 95 -4.09 -13.68 -9.13
N PHE A 96 -5.19 -13.93 -8.41
CA PHE A 96 -5.58 -13.22 -7.20
C PHE A 96 -4.63 -13.54 -6.05
N THR A 97 -4.10 -12.49 -5.41
CA THR A 97 -3.12 -12.63 -4.32
C THR A 97 -3.69 -12.31 -2.93
N ALA A 98 -4.82 -11.60 -2.86
CA ALA A 98 -5.33 -11.02 -1.61
C ALA A 98 -4.28 -10.17 -0.86
N LEU A 99 -3.40 -9.51 -1.61
CA LEU A 99 -2.35 -8.63 -1.08
C LEU A 99 -2.69 -7.18 -1.33
N GLY A 100 -2.23 -6.33 -0.42
CA GLY A 100 -2.30 -4.89 -0.53
C GLY A 100 -0.96 -4.25 -0.21
N SER A 101 -0.64 -3.14 -0.85
CA SER A 101 0.53 -2.34 -0.50
C SER A 101 0.22 -0.86 -0.67
N MET A 102 0.67 -0.05 0.30
CA MET A 102 0.57 1.40 0.23
C MET A 102 1.94 2.00 0.55
N TYR A 103 2.38 2.93 -0.29
CA TYR A 103 3.63 3.65 -0.13
C TYR A 103 3.31 5.14 -0.01
N PHE A 104 3.75 5.75 1.08
CA PHE A 104 3.58 7.17 1.33
C PHE A 104 4.95 7.84 1.37
N ILE A 105 5.10 8.91 0.60
CA ILE A 105 6.36 9.63 0.43
C ILE A 105 6.16 11.08 0.88
N HIS A 106 6.88 11.48 1.92
CA HIS A 106 6.74 12.81 2.52
C HIS A 106 7.21 13.91 1.54
N LYS A 107 6.55 15.06 1.52
CA LYS A 107 6.84 16.19 0.60
C LYS A 107 8.27 16.72 0.65
N SER A 108 8.96 16.49 1.77
CA SER A 108 10.38 16.84 1.95
C SER A 108 11.33 16.01 1.10
N LEU A 109 10.96 14.77 0.75
CA LEU A 109 11.81 13.92 -0.08
C LEU A 109 11.79 14.41 -1.52
N LYS A 110 12.96 14.42 -2.16
CA LYS A 110 13.16 14.85 -3.55
C LYS A 110 13.79 13.70 -4.33
N ASN A 111 13.68 13.75 -5.65
CA ASN A 111 14.29 12.76 -6.55
C ASN A 111 13.82 11.33 -6.26
N ILE A 112 12.51 11.15 -6.10
CA ILE A 112 11.89 9.84 -5.88
C ILE A 112 11.45 9.27 -7.21
N TYR A 113 11.95 8.07 -7.50
CA TYR A 113 11.66 7.36 -8.73
C TYR A 113 11.18 5.94 -8.43
N GLN A 114 10.30 5.45 -9.29
CA GLN A 114 9.81 4.09 -9.29
C GLN A 114 10.16 3.44 -10.62
N TYR A 115 10.56 2.18 -10.56
CA TYR A 115 10.88 1.42 -11.77
C TYR A 115 9.60 1.05 -12.51
N ASP A 116 9.59 1.28 -13.82
CA ASP A 116 8.57 0.82 -14.74
C ASP A 116 9.11 -0.40 -15.49
N PHE A 117 8.52 -1.56 -15.24
CA PHE A 117 8.94 -2.85 -15.79
C PHE A 117 8.65 -2.99 -17.29
N ASN A 118 7.68 -2.24 -17.82
CA ASN A 118 7.34 -2.30 -19.24
C ASN A 118 8.38 -1.54 -20.07
N VAL A 119 8.70 -0.30 -19.70
CA VAL A 119 9.71 0.50 -20.42
C VAL A 119 11.14 0.30 -19.89
N LYS A 120 11.31 -0.41 -18.78
CA LYS A 120 12.60 -0.72 -18.12
C LYS A 120 13.38 0.53 -17.68
N GLU A 121 12.67 1.52 -17.16
CA GLU A 121 13.24 2.81 -16.74
C GLU A 121 12.67 3.28 -15.40
N PHE A 122 13.45 4.10 -14.69
CA PHE A 122 13.00 4.79 -13.48
C PHE A 122 12.21 6.04 -13.83
N LYS A 123 10.93 6.09 -13.46
CA LYS A 123 10.03 7.23 -13.66
C LYS A 123 9.83 7.98 -12.35
N ALA A 124 9.73 9.31 -12.43
CA ALA A 124 9.45 10.12 -11.25
C ALA A 124 8.08 9.77 -10.66
N VAL A 125 8.01 9.62 -9.34
CA VAL A 125 6.73 9.40 -8.65
C VAL A 125 6.03 10.74 -8.45
N LEU A 126 4.81 10.86 -8.97
CA LEU A 126 4.02 12.09 -8.92
C LEU A 126 2.63 11.78 -8.35
N GLY A 127 2.14 12.66 -7.46
CA GLY A 127 0.79 12.61 -6.93
C GLY A 127 0.36 11.25 -6.36
N HIS A 128 -0.91 10.92 -6.53
CA HIS A 128 -1.52 9.70 -6.02
C HIS A 128 -1.76 8.73 -7.17
N ASN A 129 -1.11 7.56 -7.12
CA ASN A 129 -1.22 6.48 -8.09
C ASN A 129 -1.94 5.31 -7.41
N LYS A 130 -3.21 5.08 -7.77
CA LYS A 130 -4.06 4.10 -7.11
C LYS A 130 -4.51 3.01 -8.08
N TYR A 131 -4.16 1.78 -7.75
CA TYR A 131 -4.51 0.58 -8.50
C TYR A 131 -5.24 -0.37 -7.55
N VAL A 132 -6.56 -0.38 -7.63
CA VAL A 132 -7.44 -1.26 -6.85
C VAL A 132 -8.25 -2.09 -7.85
N GLY A 133 -8.24 -3.41 -7.70
CA GLY A 133 -8.89 -4.33 -8.63
C GLY A 133 -7.89 -5.30 -9.23
N SER A 134 -7.95 -5.49 -10.55
CA SER A 134 -6.92 -6.27 -11.24
C SER A 134 -5.66 -5.42 -11.35
N LEU A 135 -4.53 -6.00 -10.96
CA LEU A 135 -3.22 -5.38 -11.12
C LEU A 135 -2.54 -5.77 -12.44
N ASP A 136 -3.26 -6.44 -13.33
CA ASP A 136 -2.76 -6.79 -14.66
C ASP A 136 -2.54 -5.52 -15.49
N GLY A 137 -1.37 -5.40 -16.10
CA GLY A 137 -0.98 -4.22 -16.88
C GLY A 137 -0.49 -3.02 -16.07
N VAL A 138 -0.44 -3.12 -14.74
CA VAL A 138 0.21 -2.11 -13.89
C VAL A 138 1.72 -2.25 -14.05
N THR A 139 2.34 -1.32 -14.77
CA THR A 139 3.76 -1.44 -15.18
C THR A 139 4.76 -1.16 -14.06
N THR A 140 4.31 -0.63 -12.93
CA THR A 140 5.16 -0.20 -11.82
C THR A 140 5.27 -1.23 -10.69
N MET A 141 4.71 -2.42 -10.90
CA MET A 141 4.74 -3.54 -9.97
C MET A 141 4.74 -4.87 -10.75
N GLU A 142 5.39 -5.88 -10.19
CA GLU A 142 5.41 -7.23 -10.74
C GLU A 142 4.94 -8.22 -9.67
N LYS A 143 3.95 -9.07 -9.99
CA LYS A 143 3.45 -10.10 -9.08
C LYS A 143 4.48 -11.23 -8.87
N LYS A 144 5.41 -11.39 -9.80
CA LYS A 144 6.48 -12.39 -9.76
C LYS A 144 7.78 -11.73 -10.21
N ILE A 145 8.88 -12.05 -9.54
CA ILE A 145 10.20 -11.53 -9.96
C ILE A 145 10.47 -12.06 -11.38
N PRO A 146 10.68 -11.19 -12.39
CA PRO A 146 10.94 -11.67 -13.74
C PRO A 146 12.31 -12.37 -13.78
N GLN A 147 12.39 -13.52 -14.47
CA GLN A 147 13.61 -14.35 -14.49
C GLN A 147 14.85 -13.59 -15.00
N GLU A 148 14.65 -12.62 -15.89
CA GLU A 148 15.69 -11.73 -16.40
C GLU A 148 16.39 -10.86 -15.34
N PHE A 149 15.79 -10.69 -14.15
CA PHE A 149 16.40 -9.99 -13.00
C PHE A 149 17.08 -10.93 -11.99
N LEU A 150 17.00 -12.25 -12.18
CA LEU A 150 17.60 -13.26 -11.30
C LEU A 150 18.94 -13.78 -11.83
N ALA A 151 19.40 -13.28 -12.97
CA ALA A 151 20.61 -13.70 -13.67
C ALA A 151 21.79 -12.74 -13.42
#